data_AF-A0A3D8VL96-F1
#
_entry.id   AF-A0A3D8VL96-F1
#
_cell.length_a   1.000
_cell.length_b   1.000
_cell.length_c   1.000
_cell.angle_alpha   90.00
_cell.angle_beta   90.00
_cell.angle_gamma   90.00
#
_symmetry.space_group_name_H-M   'P 1'
#
loop_
_entity.id
_entity.type
_entity.pdbx_description
1 polymer ?
#
loop_
_entity_poly.entity_id
_entity_poly.type
_entity_poly.pdbx_seq_one_letter_code
_entity_poly.pdbx_strand_id
1 'polypeptide(L)'
;MHDASSACVCGCDDPRGAAAHAVNAALRVDDVDGAIEAGLLDREVECTLCSDQCRARLHEARAARLAALAARERYRARAARLERRARERAEKRVSPPGTAVVTPTPSALPSAAAAALARAREKAAQRHKP
;
A
#
# COMPACT_ATOMS: atom_id res chain seq x y z
N MET A 1 -19.98 -26.80 -32.19
CA MET A 1 -21.07 -26.50 -31.23
C MET A 1 -20.91 -25.03 -30.86
N HIS A 2 -21.61 -24.13 -31.56
CA HIS A 2 -21.57 -22.71 -31.26
C HIS A 2 -22.50 -22.48 -30.07
N ASP A 3 -21.89 -22.36 -28.90
CA ASP A 3 -22.59 -22.21 -27.62
C ASP A 3 -23.49 -20.98 -27.62
N ALA A 4 -24.71 -21.17 -27.14
CA ALA A 4 -25.71 -20.12 -26.90
C ALA A 4 -25.30 -19.13 -25.78
N SER A 5 -24.02 -19.07 -25.40
CA SER A 5 -23.45 -18.30 -24.29
C SER A 5 -22.67 -17.05 -24.75
N SER A 6 -22.71 -16.73 -26.05
CA SER A 6 -21.98 -15.57 -26.62
C SER A 6 -22.78 -14.25 -26.59
N ALA A 7 -24.06 -14.31 -26.20
CA ALA A 7 -24.90 -13.14 -26.08
C ALA A 7 -24.58 -12.39 -24.78
N CYS A 8 -24.30 -11.10 -24.91
CA CYS A 8 -24.07 -10.22 -23.77
C CYS A 8 -25.33 -10.12 -22.91
N VAL A 9 -25.16 -9.78 -21.62
CA VAL A 9 -26.27 -9.55 -20.67
C VAL A 9 -27.25 -8.47 -21.16
N CYS A 10 -26.80 -7.54 -22.00
CA CYS A 10 -27.64 -6.52 -22.63
C CYS A 10 -28.30 -6.95 -23.95
N GLY A 11 -28.11 -8.18 -24.40
CA GLY A 11 -28.66 -8.71 -25.66
C GLY A 11 -27.79 -8.47 -26.91
N CYS A 12 -26.62 -7.84 -26.78
CA CYS A 12 -25.66 -7.70 -27.88
C CYS A 12 -25.07 -9.06 -28.27
N ASP A 13 -25.03 -9.35 -29.57
CA ASP A 13 -24.49 -10.58 -30.16
C ASP A 13 -23.34 -10.32 -31.16
N ASP A 14 -22.84 -9.08 -31.24
CA ASP A 14 -21.74 -8.73 -32.15
C ASP A 14 -20.49 -9.59 -31.85
N PRO A 15 -19.97 -10.35 -32.84
CA PRO A 15 -18.86 -11.27 -32.64
C PRO A 15 -17.54 -10.55 -32.35
N ARG A 16 -17.37 -9.29 -32.75
CA ARG A 16 -16.19 -8.47 -32.42
C ARG A 16 -16.14 -8.14 -30.93
N GLY A 17 -17.30 -8.17 -30.25
CA GLY A 17 -17.43 -7.97 -28.82
C GLY A 17 -17.34 -9.24 -27.97
N ALA A 18 -17.07 -10.42 -28.56
CA ALA A 18 -17.17 -11.71 -27.87
C ALA A 18 -16.39 -11.78 -26.55
N ALA A 19 -15.17 -11.23 -26.50
CA ALA A 19 -14.38 -11.17 -25.26
C ALA A 19 -15.05 -10.30 -24.19
N ALA A 20 -15.57 -9.12 -24.56
CA ALA A 20 -16.29 -8.24 -23.63
C ALA A 20 -17.61 -8.87 -23.15
N HIS A 21 -18.25 -9.70 -23.97
CA HIS A 21 -19.45 -10.45 -23.59
C HIS A 21 -19.10 -11.54 -22.58
N ALA A 22 -18.04 -12.32 -22.83
CA ALA A 22 -17.54 -13.34 -21.92
C ALA A 22 -17.16 -12.76 -20.55
N VAL A 23 -16.47 -11.61 -20.52
CA VAL A 23 -16.17 -10.88 -19.28
C VAL A 23 -17.45 -10.52 -18.52
N ASN A 24 -18.43 -9.90 -19.19
CA ASN A 24 -19.69 -9.53 -18.54
C ASN A 24 -20.52 -10.73 -18.07
N ALA A 25 -20.48 -11.84 -18.81
CA ALA A 25 -21.14 -13.08 -18.43
C ALA A 25 -20.53 -13.69 -17.16
N ALA A 26 -19.20 -13.72 -17.07
CA ALA A 26 -18.48 -14.19 -15.88
C ALA A 26 -18.70 -13.28 -14.66
N LEU A 27 -18.63 -11.96 -14.85
CA LEU A 27 -18.90 -10.98 -13.79
C LEU A 27 -20.33 -11.09 -13.21
N ARG A 28 -21.32 -11.50 -14.01
CA ARG A 28 -22.71 -11.67 -13.55
C ARG A 28 -22.86 -12.79 -12.52
N VAL A 29 -21.99 -13.81 -12.58
CA VAL A 29 -22.00 -14.95 -11.66
C VAL A 29 -20.87 -14.86 -10.63
N ASP A 30 -20.31 -13.66 -10.45
CA ASP A 30 -19.18 -13.37 -9.57
C ASP A 30 -17.93 -14.24 -9.86
N ASP A 31 -17.81 -14.78 -11.08
CA ASP A 31 -16.64 -15.53 -11.53
C ASP A 31 -15.55 -14.56 -12.01
N VAL A 32 -14.78 -14.06 -11.03
CA VAL A 32 -13.69 -13.11 -11.30
C VAL A 32 -12.55 -13.78 -12.07
N ASP A 33 -12.29 -15.06 -11.84
CA ASP A 33 -11.19 -15.76 -12.49
C ASP A 33 -11.53 -16.01 -13.97
N GLY A 34 -12.75 -16.48 -14.28
CA GLY A 34 -13.24 -16.57 -15.64
C GLY A 34 -13.27 -15.21 -16.36
N ALA A 35 -13.61 -14.12 -15.65
CA ALA A 35 -13.53 -12.77 -16.21
C ALA A 35 -12.08 -12.37 -16.55
N ILE A 36 -11.10 -12.72 -15.71
CA ILE A 36 -9.68 -12.46 -15.98
C ILE A 36 -9.19 -13.27 -17.18
N GLU A 37 -9.55 -14.55 -17.26
CA GLU A 37 -9.23 -15.42 -18.41
C GLU A 37 -9.84 -14.89 -19.71
N ALA A 38 -11.05 -14.32 -19.65
CA ALA A 38 -11.71 -13.67 -20.77
C ALA A 38 -11.13 -12.28 -21.13
N GLY A 39 -10.13 -11.79 -20.38
CA GLY A 39 -9.42 -10.55 -20.70
C GLY A 39 -9.89 -9.30 -19.94
N LEU A 40 -10.47 -9.42 -18.74
CA LEU A 40 -10.91 -8.27 -17.92
C LEU A 40 -9.82 -7.17 -17.76
N LEU A 41 -8.55 -7.58 -17.66
CA LEU A 41 -7.43 -6.67 -17.46
C LEU A 41 -6.89 -6.05 -18.75
N ASP A 42 -7.22 -6.63 -19.91
CA ASP A 42 -6.85 -6.08 -21.21
C ASP A 42 -7.71 -4.86 -21.51
N ARG A 43 -7.09 -3.74 -21.89
CA ARG A 43 -7.80 -2.49 -22.19
C ARG A 43 -8.51 -2.52 -23.54
N GLU A 44 -8.07 -3.37 -24.46
CA GLU A 44 -8.62 -3.50 -25.81
C GLU A 44 -9.95 -4.28 -25.81
N VAL A 45 -10.22 -5.05 -24.75
CA VAL A 45 -11.48 -5.76 -24.58
C VAL A 45 -12.61 -4.77 -24.27
N GLU A 46 -13.39 -4.48 -25.30
CA GLU A 46 -14.59 -3.64 -25.24
C GLU A 46 -15.56 -4.03 -26.36
N CYS A 47 -16.85 -3.71 -26.20
CA CYS A 47 -17.84 -3.80 -27.27
C CYS A 47 -18.60 -2.47 -27.37
N THR A 48 -18.42 -1.75 -28.47
CA THR A 48 -19.03 -0.42 -28.69
C THR A 48 -20.54 -0.50 -28.91
N LEU A 49 -21.06 -1.65 -29.33
CA LEU A 49 -22.49 -1.90 -29.54
C LEU A 49 -23.23 -2.36 -28.27
N CYS A 50 -22.51 -2.71 -27.20
CA CYS A 50 -23.12 -3.01 -25.91
C CYS A 50 -23.83 -1.77 -25.34
N SER A 51 -24.84 -1.98 -24.50
CA SER A 51 -25.42 -0.90 -23.70
C SER A 51 -24.37 -0.19 -22.83
N ASP A 52 -24.63 1.09 -22.53
CA ASP A 52 -23.77 1.90 -21.64
C ASP A 52 -23.56 1.23 -20.27
N GLN A 53 -24.61 0.57 -19.75
CA GLN A 53 -24.53 -0.15 -18.48
C GLN A 53 -23.56 -1.36 -18.56
N CYS A 54 -23.56 -2.11 -19.66
CA CYS A 54 -22.61 -3.21 -19.86
C CYS A 54 -21.17 -2.72 -19.99
N ARG A 55 -20.95 -1.62 -20.71
CA ARG A 55 -19.61 -1.02 -20.82
C ARG A 55 -19.15 -0.50 -19.45
N ALA A 56 -20.02 0.21 -18.74
CA ALA A 56 -19.75 0.73 -17.39
C ALA A 56 -19.37 -0.39 -16.41
N ARG A 57 -20.15 -1.48 -16.35
CA ARG A 57 -19.85 -2.65 -15.50
C ARG A 57 -18.47 -3.24 -15.76
N LEU A 58 -18.11 -3.42 -17.03
CA LEU A 58 -16.80 -3.92 -17.43
C LEU A 58 -15.68 -2.96 -16.99
N HIS A 59 -15.84 -1.65 -17.23
CA HIS A 59 -14.84 -0.65 -16.83
C HIS A 59 -14.69 -0.54 -15.30
N GLU A 60 -15.79 -0.56 -14.56
CA GLU A 60 -15.80 -0.54 -13.10
C GLU A 60 -15.09 -1.76 -12.52
N ALA A 61 -15.40 -2.96 -13.03
CA ALA A 61 -14.75 -4.20 -12.62
C ALA A 61 -13.23 -4.16 -12.90
N ARG A 62 -12.84 -3.68 -14.09
CA ARG A 62 -11.42 -3.51 -14.47
C ARG A 62 -10.73 -2.53 -13.52
N ALA A 63 -11.32 -1.37 -13.28
CA ALA A 63 -10.77 -0.35 -12.40
C ALA A 63 -10.62 -0.85 -10.96
N ALA A 64 -11.66 -1.51 -10.42
CA ALA A 64 -11.63 -2.10 -9.09
C ALA A 64 -10.53 -3.15 -8.96
N ARG A 65 -10.37 -4.02 -9.98
CA ARG A 65 -9.33 -5.05 -9.98
C ARG A 65 -7.92 -4.46 -10.02
N LEU A 66 -7.68 -3.50 -10.91
CA LEU A 66 -6.38 -2.81 -11.00
C LEU A 66 -6.04 -2.08 -9.70
N ALA A 67 -7.02 -1.41 -9.08
CA ALA A 67 -6.84 -0.76 -7.78
C ALA A 67 -6.47 -1.76 -6.67
N ALA A 68 -7.13 -2.92 -6.64
CA ALA A 68 -6.82 -3.99 -5.68
C ALA A 68 -5.40 -4.56 -5.87
N LEU A 69 -4.96 -4.76 -7.12
CA LEU A 69 -3.60 -5.22 -7.41
C LEU A 69 -2.55 -4.18 -6.97
N ALA A 70 -2.75 -2.91 -7.31
CA ALA A 70 -1.86 -1.84 -6.87
C ALA A 70 -1.81 -1.73 -5.33
N ALA A 71 -2.93 -1.95 -4.63
CA ALA A 71 -2.95 -1.99 -3.17
C ALA A 71 -2.12 -3.15 -2.60
N ARG A 72 -2.21 -4.34 -3.20
CA ARG A 72 -1.38 -5.50 -2.82
C ARG A 72 0.11 -5.23 -3.03
N GLU A 73 0.48 -4.57 -4.12
CA GLU A 73 1.86 -4.17 -4.38
C GLU A 73 2.39 -3.18 -3.33
N ARG A 74 1.61 -2.15 -2.99
CA ARG A 74 1.98 -1.19 -1.92
C ARG A 74 2.18 -1.90 -0.58
N TYR A 75 1.31 -2.86 -0.25
CA TYR A 75 1.44 -3.66 0.96
C TYR A 75 2.74 -4.47 0.96
N ARG A 76 3.03 -5.21 -0.12
CA ARG A 76 4.28 -5.98 -0.26
C ARG A 76 5.51 -5.09 -0.14
N ALA A 77 5.50 -3.93 -0.79
CA ALA A 77 6.61 -2.96 -0.71
C ALA A 77 6.80 -2.45 0.73
N ARG A 78 5.72 -2.19 1.46
CA ARG A 78 5.78 -1.79 2.88
C ARG A 78 6.34 -2.91 3.74
N ALA A 79 5.89 -4.15 3.55
CA ALA A 79 6.37 -5.32 4.29
C ALA A 79 7.88 -5.50 4.10
N ALA A 80 8.37 -5.46 2.86
CA ALA A 80 9.80 -5.56 2.55
C ALA A 80 10.63 -4.45 3.22
N ARG A 81 10.11 -3.21 3.30
CA ARG A 81 10.78 -2.11 4.02
C ARG A 81 10.86 -2.36 5.52
N LEU A 82 9.79 -2.88 6.12
CA LEU A 82 9.75 -3.17 7.55
C LEU A 82 10.68 -4.32 7.90
N GLU A 83 10.72 -5.35 7.08
CA GLU A 83 11.62 -6.50 7.24
C GLU A 83 13.08 -6.07 7.20
N ARG A 84 13.49 -5.23 6.24
CA ARG A 84 14.85 -4.67 6.21
C ARG A 84 15.20 -3.92 7.49
N ARG A 85 14.32 -3.03 7.95
CA ARG A 85 14.52 -2.28 9.21
C ARG A 85 14.55 -3.20 10.42
N ALA A 86 13.80 -4.30 10.42
CA ALA A 86 13.82 -5.28 11.50
C ALA A 86 15.17 -6.00 11.54
N ARG A 87 15.69 -6.43 10.38
CA ARG A 87 17.02 -7.05 10.24
C ARG A 87 18.14 -6.11 10.69
N GLU A 88 18.16 -4.87 10.20
CA GLU A 88 19.16 -3.86 10.61
C GLU A 88 19.17 -3.63 12.13
N ARG A 89 17.99 -3.60 12.77
CA ARG A 89 17.89 -3.46 14.23
C ARG A 89 18.35 -4.72 14.97
N ALA A 90 18.08 -5.91 14.42
CA ALA A 90 18.56 -7.15 14.99
C ALA A 90 20.09 -7.24 14.94
N GLU A 91 20.70 -6.90 13.79
CA GLU A 91 22.16 -6.82 13.62
C GLU A 91 22.78 -5.84 14.64
N LYS A 92 22.21 -4.63 14.80
CA LYS A 92 22.66 -3.66 15.80
C LYS A 92 22.53 -4.13 17.25
N ARG A 93 21.63 -5.08 17.55
CA ARG A 93 21.50 -5.66 18.90
C ARG A 93 22.50 -6.79 19.15
N VAL A 94 22.87 -7.53 18.10
CA VAL A 94 23.81 -8.66 18.18
C VAL A 94 25.26 -8.17 18.13
N SER A 95 25.55 -7.11 17.37
CA SER A 95 26.80 -6.36 17.56
C SER A 95 26.74 -5.74 18.96
N PRO A 96 27.60 -6.17 19.92
CA PRO A 96 27.71 -5.44 21.16
C PRO A 96 28.03 -3.99 20.77
N PRO A 97 27.43 -2.96 21.40
CA PRO A 97 28.04 -1.65 21.32
C PRO A 97 29.48 -1.91 21.70
N GLY A 98 30.41 -1.65 20.78
CA GLY A 98 31.80 -1.60 21.14
C GLY A 98 31.84 -0.63 22.29
N THR A 99 31.95 -1.15 23.50
CA THR A 99 32.35 -0.41 24.67
C THR A 99 33.79 -0.04 24.33
N ALA A 100 33.94 0.98 23.49
CA ALA A 100 34.87 2.03 23.82
C ALA A 100 34.46 2.39 25.24
N VAL A 101 35.15 1.75 26.19
CA VAL A 101 35.32 2.23 27.53
C VAL A 101 35.99 3.58 27.31
N VAL A 102 35.17 4.59 27.00
CA VAL A 102 35.48 5.96 27.29
C VAL A 102 35.52 5.93 28.79
N THR A 103 36.70 5.72 29.35
CA THR A 103 37.01 6.09 30.72
C THR A 103 36.31 7.41 30.93
N PRO A 104 35.33 7.53 31.85
CA PRO A 104 34.66 8.80 32.05
C PRO A 104 35.71 9.75 32.60
N THR A 105 36.41 10.45 31.71
CA THR A 105 37.09 11.67 32.07
C THR A 105 35.96 12.54 32.59
N PRO A 106 35.99 13.00 33.85
CA PRO A 106 34.98 13.91 34.34
C PRO A 106 35.08 15.15 33.45
N SER A 107 34.19 15.25 32.46
CA SER A 107 34.04 16.44 31.65
C SER A 107 33.46 17.46 32.60
N ALA A 108 34.35 18.25 33.19
CA ALA A 108 33.96 19.41 33.96
C ALA A 108 32.96 20.19 33.11
N LEU A 109 31.78 20.44 33.67
CA LEU A 109 30.76 21.23 32.99
C LEU A 109 31.42 22.54 32.52
N PRO A 110 31.25 22.94 31.24
CA PRO A 110 31.78 24.21 30.78
C PRO A 110 31.25 25.31 31.69
N SER A 111 32.11 26.24 32.08
CA SER A 111 31.83 27.26 33.12
C SER A 111 30.51 28.01 32.88
N ALA A 112 30.16 28.26 31.63
CA ALA A 112 28.89 28.85 31.21
C ALA A 112 27.65 28.03 31.65
N ALA A 113 27.72 26.71 31.54
CA ALA A 113 26.64 25.80 31.95
C ALA A 113 26.49 25.75 33.47
N ALA A 114 27.60 25.74 34.22
CA ALA A 114 27.58 25.81 35.68
C ALA A 114 26.98 27.14 36.18
N ALA A 115 27.35 28.27 35.55
CA ALA A 115 26.78 29.57 35.88
C ALA A 115 25.28 29.67 35.55
N ALA A 116 24.83 29.05 34.47
CA ALA A 116 23.41 28.99 34.13
C ALA A 116 22.60 28.18 35.15
N LEU A 117 23.15 27.03 35.60
CA LEU A 117 22.54 26.20 36.64
C LEU A 117 22.47 26.92 38.00
N ALA A 118 23.51 27.67 38.37
CA ALA A 118 23.50 28.47 39.60
C ALA A 118 22.38 29.54 39.59
N ARG A 119 22.27 30.31 38.50
CA ARG A 119 21.19 31.29 38.33
C ARG A 119 19.80 30.65 38.33
N ALA A 120 19.67 29.47 37.71
CA ALA A 120 18.41 28.73 37.69
C ALA A 120 18.01 28.27 39.11
N ARG A 121 18.97 27.81 39.92
CA ARG A 121 18.74 27.42 41.32
C ARG A 121 18.33 28.61 42.18
N GLU A 122 18.99 29.75 42.06
CA GLU A 122 18.63 30.98 42.78
C GLU A 122 17.22 31.46 42.40
N LYS A 123 16.90 31.45 41.10
CA LYS A 123 15.55 31.82 40.63
C LYS A 123 14.49 30.84 41.14
N ALA A 124 14.80 29.55 41.22
CA ALA A 124 13.89 28.55 41.78
C ALA A 124 13.68 28.76 43.29
N ALA A 125 14.74 29.04 44.04
CA ALA A 125 14.66 29.33 45.48
C ALA A 125 13.85 30.60 45.77
N GLN A 126 13.99 31.65 44.96
CA GLN A 126 13.17 32.87 45.07
C GLN A 126 11.68 32.63 44.78
N ARG A 127 11.35 31.70 43.87
CA ARG A 127 9.95 31.32 43.57
C ARG A 127 9.32 30.40 44.63
N HIS A 128 10.13 29.81 45.51
CA HIS A 128 9.69 28.89 46.56
C HIS A 128 9.82 29.49 47.97
N LYS A 129 10.12 30.79 48.07
CA LYS A 129 10.07 31.53 49.33
C LYS A 129 8.59 31.84 49.62
N PRO A 130 8.02 31.41 50.77
CA PRO A 130 6.62 31.64 51.12
C PRO A 130 6.30 33.13 51.29
#